data_AF-A0A950PLJ1-F1
#
_entry.id   AF-A0A950PLJ1-F1
#
_cell.length_a   1.000
_cell.length_b   1.000
_cell.length_c   1.000
_cell.angle_alpha   90.00
_cell.angle_beta   90.00
_cell.angle_gamma   90.00
#
_symmetry.space_group_name_H-M   'P 1'
#
loop_
_entity.id
_entity.type
_entity.pdbx_description
1 polymer ?
#
loop_
_entity_poly.entity_id
_entity_poly.type
_entity_poly.pdbx_seq_one_letter_code
_entity_poly.pdbx_strand_id
1 'polypeptide(L)' 'MTTEQTEQHESPLAFGRRAADALAEALEAAGFCLPSLSGGFPLMGSAQVELGGLSAVDALRLARWIKERTQ' A
#
# COMPACT_ATOMS: atom_id res chain seq x y z
N MET A 1 -3.18 30.23 24.00
CA MET A 1 -2.18 29.56 23.15
C MET A 1 -2.87 28.36 22.54
N THR A 2 -3.62 28.62 21.46
CA THR A 2 -4.43 27.61 20.79
C THR A 2 -3.47 26.85 19.89
N THR A 3 -3.23 25.59 20.18
CA THR A 3 -2.49 24.68 19.30
C THR A 3 -3.33 24.48 18.05
N GLU A 4 -3.15 25.37 17.08
CA GLU A 4 -3.65 25.19 15.71
C GLU A 4 -3.03 23.89 15.17
N GLN A 5 -3.89 22.88 15.14
CA GLN A 5 -3.63 21.59 14.52
C GLN A 5 -3.21 21.83 13.09
N THR A 6 -1.91 21.68 12.83
CA THR A 6 -1.33 21.64 11.50
C THR A 6 -1.67 20.28 10.89
N GLU A 7 -2.96 20.03 10.64
CA GLU A 7 -3.37 19.04 9.64
C GLU A 7 -3.06 19.63 8.27
N GLN A 8 -1.77 19.60 7.92
CA GLN A 8 -1.33 19.89 6.57
C GLN A 8 -2.03 18.89 5.65
N HIS A 9 -2.93 19.39 4.80
CA HIS A 9 -3.59 18.64 3.74
C HIS A 9 -2.53 17.90 2.93
N GLU A 10 -2.39 16.60 3.19
CA GLU A 10 -1.49 15.78 2.41
C GLU A 10 -2.03 15.66 0.99
N SER A 11 -1.16 15.86 -0.01
CA SER A 11 -1.55 15.62 -1.40
C SER A 11 -1.93 14.15 -1.62
N PRO A 12 -2.94 13.84 -2.47
CA PRO A 12 -3.31 12.45 -2.78
C PRO A 12 -2.12 11.58 -3.25
N LEU A 13 -1.15 12.18 -3.94
CA LEU A 13 0.07 11.50 -4.37
C LEU A 13 0.95 11.08 -3.18
N ALA A 14 1.18 11.99 -2.23
CA ALA A 14 1.94 11.67 -1.02
C ALA A 14 1.22 10.61 -0.17
N PHE A 15 -0.10 10.70 -0.06
CA PHE A 15 -0.90 9.71 0.66
C PHE A 15 -0.80 8.32 0.00
N GLY A 16 -0.94 8.26 -1.33
CA GLY A 16 -0.78 7.02 -2.08
C GLY A 16 0.60 6.41 -1.92
N ARG A 17 1.66 7.24 -1.93
CA ARG A 17 3.03 6.78 -1.71
C ARG A 17 3.23 6.16 -0.34
N ARG A 18 2.81 6.85 0.72
CA ARG A 18 2.91 6.30 2.08
C ARG A 18 2.10 5.02 2.25
N ALA A 19 0.93 4.93 1.64
CA ALA A 19 0.11 3.71 1.68
C ALA A 19 0.82 2.54 0.98
N ALA A 20 1.51 2.78 -0.13
CA ALA A 20 2.30 1.77 -0.81
C ALA A 20 3.53 1.35 0.02
N ASP A 21 4.25 2.31 0.61
CA ASP A 21 5.41 2.01 1.47
C ASP A 21 4.98 1.18 2.70
N ALA A 22 3.88 1.55 3.36
CA ALA A 22 3.34 0.81 4.51
C ALA A 22 2.89 -0.61 4.13
N LEU A 23 2.28 -0.79 2.95
CA LEU A 23 1.92 -2.12 2.46
C LEU A 23 3.16 -2.94 2.09
N ALA A 24 4.21 -2.31 1.53
CA ALA A 24 5.48 -2.98 1.26
C ALA A 24 6.09 -3.57 2.54
N GLU A 25 6.17 -2.76 3.60
CA GLU A 25 6.70 -3.18 4.89
C GLU A 25 5.90 -4.33 5.50
N ALA A 26 4.57 -4.26 5.46
CA ALA A 26 3.70 -5.32 5.98
C ALA A 26 3.85 -6.63 5.20
N LEU A 27 4.00 -6.55 3.88
CA LEU A 27 4.23 -7.71 3.03
C LEU A 27 5.62 -8.32 3.26
N GLU A 28 6.64 -7.49 3.45
CA GLU A 28 7.99 -7.95 3.77
C GLU A 28 8.02 -8.69 5.11
N ALA A 29 7.36 -8.15 6.14
CA ALA A 29 7.18 -8.82 7.43
C ALA A 29 6.42 -10.15 7.31
N ALA A 30 5.56 -10.28 6.30
CA ALA A 30 4.85 -11.51 5.97
C ALA A 30 5.66 -12.47 5.07
N GLY A 31 6.87 -12.11 4.66
CA GLY A 31 7.76 -12.92 3.81
C GLY A 31 7.51 -12.77 2.31
N PHE A 32 6.83 -11.70 1.88
CA PHE A 32 6.57 -11.37 0.48
C PHE A 32 7.38 -10.15 0.06
N CYS A 33 8.01 -10.22 -1.12
CA CYS A 33 8.64 -9.06 -1.75
C CYS A 33 7.89 -8.74 -3.04
N LEU A 34 7.23 -7.57 -3.08
CA LEU A 34 6.53 -7.07 -4.26
C LEU A 34 7.32 -5.88 -4.84
N PRO A 35 8.34 -6.12 -5.68
CA PRO A 35 9.26 -5.07 -6.12
C PRO A 35 8.61 -3.98 -6.98
N SER A 36 7.42 -4.27 -7.52
CA SER A 36 6.66 -3.36 -8.37
C SER A 36 5.54 -2.63 -7.62
N LEU A 37 5.47 -2.76 -6.29
CA LEU A 37 4.48 -2.05 -5.50
C LEU A 37 4.74 -0.54 -5.60
N SER A 38 3.75 0.22 -6.02
CA SER A 38 3.89 1.67 -6.17
C SER A 38 2.64 2.40 -5.73
N GLY A 39 2.84 3.53 -5.06
CA GLY A 39 1.79 4.48 -4.72
C GLY A 39 1.85 5.66 -5.67
N GLY A 40 0.72 6.05 -6.23
CA GLY A 40 0.72 6.87 -7.44
C GLY A 40 -0.47 7.81 -7.61
N PHE A 41 -0.49 8.40 -8.82
CA PHE A 41 -1.40 9.45 -9.25
C PHE A 41 -2.87 9.17 -8.89
N PRO A 42 -3.64 10.20 -8.51
CA PRO A 42 -5.03 10.02 -8.17
C PRO A 42 -5.83 9.54 -9.39
N LEU A 43 -6.37 8.33 -9.31
CA LEU A 43 -7.39 7.86 -10.25
C LEU A 43 -8.74 8.37 -9.75
N MET A 44 -9.38 9.24 -10.54
CA MET A 44 -10.65 9.90 -10.17
C MET A 44 -10.60 10.66 -8.83
N GLY A 45 -9.47 11.27 -8.49
CA GLY A 45 -9.32 12.08 -7.27
C GLY A 45 -8.93 11.29 -6.02
N SER A 46 -8.85 9.96 -6.10
CA SER A 46 -8.46 9.09 -4.99
C SER A 46 -7.05 8.53 -5.19
N ALA A 47 -6.24 8.57 -4.14
CA ALA A 47 -4.94 7.90 -4.12
C ALA A 47 -5.08 6.39 -4.38
N GLN A 48 -4.08 5.80 -5.03
CA GLN A 48 -4.07 4.38 -5.39
C GLN A 48 -2.74 3.72 -5.00
N VAL A 49 -2.79 2.41 -4.75
CA VAL A 49 -1.64 1.53 -4.59
C VAL A 49 -1.73 0.42 -5.62
N GLU A 50 -0.72 0.33 -6.48
CA GLU A 50 -0.65 -0.64 -7.57
C GLU A 50 0.37 -1.73 -7.24
N LEU A 51 -0.05 -3.00 -7.33
CA LEU A 51 0.83 -4.15 -7.06
C LEU A 51 1.85 -4.44 -8.19
N GLY A 52 1.67 -3.82 -9.37
CA GLY A 52 2.57 -3.86 -10.53
C GLY A 52 3.07 -5.24 -10.98
N GLY A 53 2.56 -5.81 -12.08
CA GLY A 53 3.21 -6.97 -12.73
C GLY A 53 3.49 -8.18 -11.83
N LEU A 54 2.74 -8.36 -10.75
CA LEU A 54 2.89 -9.46 -9.80
C LEU A 54 2.78 -10.82 -10.50
N SER A 55 3.73 -11.72 -10.25
CA SER A 55 3.69 -13.08 -10.81
C SER A 55 2.47 -13.84 -10.30
N ALA A 56 1.88 -14.70 -11.14
CA ALA A 56 0.74 -15.52 -10.74
C ALA A 56 1.05 -16.44 -9.54
N VAL A 57 2.30 -16.89 -9.40
CA VAL A 57 2.75 -17.73 -8.30
C VAL A 57 2.73 -16.95 -6.99
N ASP A 58 3.28 -15.74 -6.98
CA ASP A 58 3.33 -14.91 -5.77
C ASP A 58 1.94 -14.41 -5.38
N ALA A 59 1.07 -14.10 -6.36
CA ALA A 59 -0.33 -13.79 -6.12
C ALA A 59 -1.06 -14.95 -5.43
N LEU A 60 -0.86 -16.19 -5.88
CA LEU A 60 -1.46 -17.38 -5.26
C LEU A 60 -0.91 -17.63 -3.85
N ARG A 61 0.39 -17.43 -3.62
CA ARG A 61 1.00 -17.56 -2.30
C ARG A 61 0.43 -16.54 -1.33
N LEU A 62 0.32 -15.27 -1.74
CA LEU A 62 -0.26 -14.20 -0.93
C LEU A 62 -1.73 -14.51 -0.59
N ALA A 63 -2.51 -14.96 -1.57
CA ALA A 63 -3.92 -15.31 -1.35
C ALA A 63 -4.09 -16.45 -0.33
N ARG A 64 -3.21 -17.47 -0.33
CA ARG A 64 -3.22 -18.54 0.67
C ARG A 64 -2.88 -18.01 2.06
N TRP A 65 -1.81 -17.23 2.15
CA TRP A 65 -1.35 -16.64 3.42
C TRP A 65 -2.42 -15.77 4.10
N ILE A 66 -3.17 -14.99 3.31
CA ILE A 66 -4.30 -14.18 3.81
C ILE A 66 -5.39 -15.10 4.37
N LYS A 67 -5.82 -16.10 3.59
CA LYS A 67 -6.90 -17.02 3.99
C LYS A 67 -6.59 -17.77 5.29
N GLU A 68 -5.33 -18.16 5.49
CA GLU A 68 -4.88 -18.83 6.72
C GLU A 68 -5.01 -17.97 7.99
N ARG A 69 -5.13 -16.65 7.86
CA ARG A 69 -5.14 -15.69 8.98
C ARG A 69 -6.47 -14.97 9.17
N THR A 70 -7.38 -15.09 8.21
CA THR A 70 -8.71 -14.47 8.26
C THR A 70 -9.84 -15.47 8.56
N GLN A 71 -9.49 -16.73 8.82
CA GLN A 71 -10.44 -17.77 9.27
C GLN A 71 -10.30 -18.04 10.76
#